data_AF-A0A1M5DB66-F1
#
_entry.id   AF-A0A1M5DB66-F1
#
_cell.length_a   1.000
_cell.length_b   1.000
_cell.length_c   1.000
_cell.angle_alpha   90.00
_cell.angle_beta   90.00
_cell.angle_gamma   90.00
#
_symmetry.space_group_name_H-M   'P 1'
#
loop_
_entity.id
_entity.type
_entity.pdbx_description
1 polymer ?
#
loop_
_entity_poly.entity_id
_entity_poly.type
_entity_poly.pdbx_seq_one_letter_code
_entity_poly.pdbx_strand_id
1 'polypeptide(L)'
;MTRTAAYQHPLLALTLWIAGGLVVLAVVAAMVGHHLVKRGIREPFFVRLVNRVSENVVDVVKRPLTIAVLDEVADVLRTGHYTRNVASALQENREELKQMISEKIKEDPAAGHISIVPFHDRIIEQASETTLRVILEVLADPRTDELVSDVLRDNIDQIRIAVRDREI
;
A
#
# COMPACT_ATOMS: atom_id res chain seq x y z
N MET A 1 7.57 -45.27 22.47
CA MET A 1 8.77 -44.45 22.76
C MET A 1 9.86 -44.94 21.82
N THR A 2 10.48 -44.21 20.91
CA THR A 2 10.64 -42.76 20.65
C THR A 2 11.14 -42.64 19.21
N ARG A 3 10.45 -41.91 18.32
CA ARG A 3 10.99 -41.60 16.98
C ARG A 3 10.52 -40.20 16.55
N THR A 4 11.11 -39.19 17.15
CA THR A 4 10.89 -37.77 16.83
C THR A 4 12.19 -37.01 17.09
N ALA A 5 13.13 -37.02 16.13
CA ALA A 5 14.34 -36.17 16.21
C ALA A 5 15.03 -35.95 14.85
N ALA A 6 14.27 -35.83 13.75
CA ALA A 6 14.86 -35.71 12.40
C ALA A 6 14.57 -34.37 11.68
N TYR A 7 13.95 -33.39 12.35
CA TYR A 7 13.47 -32.16 11.71
C TYR A 7 13.87 -30.85 12.43
N GLN A 8 15.00 -30.82 13.15
CA GLN A 8 15.50 -29.60 13.85
C GLN A 8 16.84 -29.05 13.33
N HIS A 9 17.49 -29.71 12.37
CA HIS A 9 18.85 -29.36 11.93
C HIS A 9 19.03 -28.39 10.73
N PRO A 10 18.04 -28.10 9.85
CA PRO A 10 18.34 -27.30 8.66
C PRO A 10 18.57 -25.81 8.98
N LEU A 11 17.93 -25.28 10.02
CA LEU A 11 18.05 -23.87 10.40
C LEU A 11 19.39 -23.55 11.07
N LEU A 12 19.93 -24.47 11.89
CA LEU A 12 21.23 -24.30 12.54
C LEU A 12 22.40 -24.38 11.56
N ALA A 13 22.29 -25.28 10.57
CA ALA A 13 23.28 -25.35 9.50
C ALA A 13 23.30 -24.03 8.70
N LEU A 14 22.14 -23.49 8.36
CA LEU A 14 22.02 -22.22 7.63
C LEU A 14 22.61 -21.05 8.41
N THR A 15 22.31 -20.91 9.70
CA THR A 15 22.85 -19.83 10.53
C THR A 15 24.37 -19.94 10.69
N LEU A 16 24.92 -21.15 10.83
CA LEU A 16 26.36 -21.39 10.87
C LEU A 16 27.06 -21.04 9.54
N TRP A 17 26.44 -21.35 8.40
CA TRP A 17 26.97 -20.95 7.09
C TRP A 17 26.97 -19.43 6.90
N ILE A 18 25.90 -18.75 7.31
CA ILE A 18 25.81 -17.28 7.25
C ILE A 18 26.85 -16.64 8.18
N ALA A 19 26.94 -17.11 9.43
CA ALA A 19 27.90 -16.61 10.41
C ALA A 19 29.34 -16.84 9.94
N GLY A 20 29.65 -18.03 9.42
CA GLY A 20 30.94 -18.37 8.83
C GLY A 20 31.30 -17.48 7.64
N GLY A 21 30.35 -17.25 6.73
CA GLY A 21 30.52 -16.34 5.60
C GLY A 21 30.83 -14.90 6.04
N LEU A 22 30.15 -14.41 7.08
CA LEU A 22 30.34 -13.06 7.62
C LEU A 22 31.72 -12.89 8.27
N VAL A 23 32.19 -13.90 9.01
CA VAL A 23 33.54 -13.92 9.59
C VAL A 23 34.61 -13.92 8.49
N VAL A 24 34.45 -14.75 7.46
CA VAL A 24 35.38 -14.79 6.32
C VAL A 24 35.42 -13.43 5.62
N LEU A 25 34.26 -12.81 5.38
CA LEU A 25 34.16 -11.48 4.78
C LEU A 25 34.91 -10.42 5.60
N ALA A 26 34.74 -10.43 6.93
CA ALA A 26 35.40 -9.49 7.83
C ALA A 26 36.93 -9.67 7.82
N VAL A 27 37.42 -10.92 7.82
CA VAL A 27 38.86 -11.22 7.75
C VAL A 27 39.44 -10.77 6.41
N VAL A 28 38.77 -11.05 5.30
CA VAL A 28 39.20 -10.60 3.97
C VAL A 28 39.22 -9.07 3.89
N ALA A 29 38.19 -8.40 4.40
CA ALA A 29 38.13 -6.94 4.43
C ALA A 29 39.28 -6.33 5.24
N ALA A 30 39.59 -6.89 6.41
CA ALA A 30 40.72 -6.46 7.23
C ALA A 30 42.07 -6.68 6.53
N MET A 31 42.25 -7.84 5.89
CA MET A 31 43.47 -8.18 5.15
C MET A 31 43.68 -7.25 3.96
N VAL A 32 42.62 -6.99 3.19
CA VAL A 32 42.63 -6.06 2.05
C VAL A 32 42.89 -4.63 2.52
N GLY A 33 42.22 -4.18 3.59
CA GLY A 33 42.44 -2.88 4.22
C GLY A 33 43.92 -2.66 4.58
N HIS A 34 44.50 -3.63 5.29
CA HIS A 34 45.92 -3.60 5.68
C HIS A 34 46.86 -3.58 4.48
N HIS A 35 46.58 -4.37 3.45
CA HIS A 35 47.43 -4.42 2.25
C HIS A 35 47.38 -3.12 1.45
N LEU A 36 46.21 -2.49 1.35
CA LEU A 36 46.01 -1.24 0.60
C LEU A 36 46.62 -0.03 1.32
N VAL A 37 46.54 0.02 2.67
CA VAL A 37 47.22 1.05 3.49
C VAL A 37 48.74 0.97 3.31
N LYS A 38 49.32 -0.24 3.30
CA LYS A 38 50.76 -0.44 3.06
C LYS A 38 51.22 0.01 1.67
N ARG A 39 50.34 0.07 0.66
CA ARG A 39 50.65 0.53 -0.70
C ARG A 39 50.51 2.04 -0.92
N GLY A 40 50.22 2.82 0.13
CA GLY A 40 50.11 4.28 0.02
C GLY A 40 48.89 4.75 -0.77
N ILE A 41 47.86 3.91 -0.88
CA ILE A 41 46.63 4.23 -1.60
C ILE A 41 45.87 5.29 -0.79
N ARG A 42 45.79 6.51 -1.32
CA ARG A 42 45.09 7.65 -0.71
C ARG A 42 43.59 7.35 -0.51
N GLU A 43 43.06 7.80 0.63
CA GLU A 43 41.64 7.80 1.05
C GLU A 43 40.59 7.95 -0.08
N PRO A 44 40.75 8.83 -1.10
CA PRO A 44 39.83 8.95 -2.23
C PRO A 44 39.56 7.68 -3.06
N PHE A 45 40.45 6.68 -3.07
CA PHE A 45 40.16 5.41 -3.76
C PHE A 45 39.18 4.54 -2.96
N PHE A 46 39.41 4.41 -1.65
CA PHE A 46 38.52 3.65 -0.76
C PHE A 46 37.11 4.25 -0.71
N VAL A 47 36.98 5.58 -0.60
CA VAL A 47 35.67 6.24 -0.57
C VAL A 47 34.89 5.98 -1.86
N ARG A 48 35.54 6.03 -3.04
CA ARG A 48 34.90 5.72 -4.33
C ARG A 48 34.48 4.26 -4.45
N LEU A 49 35.30 3.33 -3.95
CA LEU A 49 34.98 1.91 -3.94
C LEU A 49 33.79 1.62 -3.01
N VAL A 50 33.82 2.16 -1.79
CA VAL A 50 32.71 2.02 -0.83
C VAL A 50 31.44 2.62 -1.40
N ASN A 51 31.48 3.81 -2.00
CA ASN A 51 30.30 4.42 -2.61
C ASN A 51 29.71 3.54 -3.72
N ARG A 52 30.54 2.97 -4.60
CA ARG A 52 30.05 2.11 -5.70
C ARG A 52 29.52 0.76 -5.22
N VAL A 53 30.12 0.19 -4.18
CA VAL A 53 29.61 -1.04 -3.55
C VAL A 53 28.30 -0.75 -2.83
N SER A 54 28.20 0.37 -2.11
CA SER A 54 26.96 0.80 -1.45
C SER A 54 25.83 1.02 -2.45
N GLU A 55 26.09 1.69 -3.59
CA GLU A 55 25.11 1.85 -4.67
C GLU A 55 24.61 0.49 -5.18
N ASN A 56 25.54 -0.41 -5.53
CA ASN A 56 25.18 -1.74 -6.04
C ASN A 56 24.41 -2.59 -5.01
N VAL A 57 24.80 -2.55 -3.72
CA VAL A 57 24.12 -3.31 -2.66
C VAL A 57 22.72 -2.75 -2.44
N VAL A 58 22.58 -1.43 -2.40
CA VAL A 58 21.27 -0.77 -2.26
C VAL A 58 20.36 -1.15 -3.43
N ASP A 59 20.87 -1.19 -4.65
CA ASP A 59 20.08 -1.56 -5.83
C ASP A 59 19.60 -3.02 -5.82
N VAL A 60 20.42 -3.94 -5.29
CA VAL A 60 20.02 -5.35 -5.09
C VAL A 60 18.93 -5.49 -4.02
N VAL A 61 18.98 -4.68 -2.95
CA VAL A 61 18.06 -4.78 -1.81
C VAL A 61 16.75 -4.01 -2.03
N LYS A 62 16.76 -2.92 -2.80
CA LYS A 62 15.58 -2.10 -3.09
C LYS A 62 14.41 -2.93 -3.60
N ARG A 63 14.65 -3.84 -4.56
CA ARG A 63 13.59 -4.62 -5.21
C ARG A 63 12.87 -5.59 -4.25
N PRO A 64 13.57 -6.49 -3.52
CA PRO A 64 12.93 -7.32 -2.51
C PRO A 64 12.22 -6.50 -1.42
N LEU A 65 12.82 -5.38 -1.01
CA LEU A 65 12.23 -4.52 0.01
C LEU A 65 10.91 -3.91 -0.47
N THR A 66 10.86 -3.36 -1.68
CA THR A 66 9.62 -2.80 -2.23
C THR A 66 8.52 -3.85 -2.35
N ILE A 67 8.85 -5.07 -2.81
CA ILE A 67 7.87 -6.16 -2.90
C ILE A 67 7.36 -6.56 -1.51
N ALA A 68 8.26 -6.68 -0.52
CA ALA A 68 7.89 -7.02 0.84
C ALA A 68 6.99 -5.95 1.48
N VAL A 69 7.29 -4.66 1.26
CA VAL A 69 6.46 -3.55 1.74
C VAL A 69 5.10 -3.56 1.05
N LEU A 70 5.04 -3.81 -0.26
CA LEU A 70 3.76 -3.92 -0.96
C LEU A 70 2.92 -5.09 -0.47
N ASP A 71 3.55 -6.23 -0.17
CA ASP A 71 2.87 -7.40 0.40
C ASP A 71 2.28 -7.06 1.79
N GLU A 72 3.02 -6.34 2.64
CA GLU A 72 2.52 -5.87 3.95
C GLU A 72 1.37 -4.87 3.80
N VAL A 73 1.51 -3.88 2.91
CA VAL A 73 0.47 -2.87 2.65
C VAL A 73 -0.79 -3.52 2.08
N ALA A 74 -0.65 -4.52 1.20
CA ALA A 74 -1.76 -5.29 0.67
C ALA A 74 -2.56 -5.98 1.78
N ASP A 75 -1.87 -6.60 2.73
CA ASP A 75 -2.51 -7.30 3.85
C ASP A 75 -3.23 -6.34 4.80
N VAL A 76 -2.66 -5.16 5.07
CA VAL A 76 -3.36 -4.11 5.82
C VAL A 76 -4.61 -3.65 5.07
N LEU A 77 -4.49 -3.36 3.78
CA LEU A 77 -5.61 -2.88 2.97
C LEU A 77 -6.74 -3.93 2.86
N ARG A 78 -6.45 -5.23 2.94
CA ARG A 78 -7.48 -6.28 2.95
C ARG A 78 -8.40 -6.28 4.17
N THR A 79 -8.00 -5.62 5.26
CA THR A 79 -8.73 -5.61 6.54
C THR A 79 -9.57 -4.34 6.78
N GLY A 80 -9.53 -3.37 5.85
CA GLY A 80 -10.19 -2.07 6.02
C GLY A 80 -11.70 -2.07 5.77
N HIS A 81 -12.42 -1.20 6.49
CA HIS A 81 -13.85 -0.89 6.29
C HIS A 81 -14.02 0.39 5.47
N TYR A 82 -13.85 0.30 4.15
CA TYR A 82 -13.73 1.48 3.29
C TYR A 82 -15.04 2.22 3.12
N THR A 83 -16.13 1.50 2.85
CA THR A 83 -17.42 2.14 2.57
C THR A 83 -17.97 2.80 3.82
N ARG A 84 -17.69 2.24 5.00
CA ARG A 84 -18.03 2.83 6.29
C ARG A 84 -17.25 4.11 6.59
N ASN A 85 -15.96 4.14 6.26
CA ASN A 85 -15.14 5.35 6.39
C ASN A 85 -15.65 6.46 5.45
N VAL A 86 -16.00 6.11 4.22
CA VAL A 86 -16.62 7.05 3.26
C VAL A 86 -17.98 7.53 3.78
N ALA A 87 -18.83 6.64 4.27
CA ALA A 87 -20.12 7.02 4.85
C ALA A 87 -19.96 8.00 6.02
N SER A 88 -18.96 7.78 6.90
CA SER A 88 -18.66 8.71 7.99
C SER A 88 -18.28 10.09 7.47
N ALA A 89 -17.36 10.15 6.50
CA ALA A 89 -16.92 11.41 5.91
C ALA A 89 -18.06 12.16 5.19
N LEU A 90 -18.95 11.44 4.50
CA LEU A 90 -20.13 12.01 3.87
C LEU A 90 -21.16 12.48 4.90
N GLN A 91 -21.33 11.76 6.01
CA GLN A 91 -22.23 12.15 7.09
C GLN A 91 -21.75 13.42 7.80
N GLU A 92 -20.43 13.58 7.99
CA GLU A 92 -19.83 14.79 8.57
C GLU A 92 -20.10 16.04 7.72
N ASN A 93 -20.15 15.89 6.39
CA ASN A 93 -20.35 16.99 5.43
C ASN A 93 -21.78 17.01 4.83
N ARG A 94 -22.73 16.42 5.54
CA ARG A 94 -24.09 16.16 5.05
C ARG A 94 -24.84 17.39 4.55
N GLU A 95 -24.77 18.51 5.27
CA GLU A 95 -25.50 19.73 4.88
C GLU A 95 -24.95 20.34 3.60
N GLU A 96 -23.63 20.34 3.43
CA GLU A 96 -22.96 20.81 2.21
C GLU A 96 -23.30 19.91 1.01
N LEU A 97 -23.27 18.59 1.20
CA LEU A 97 -23.68 17.63 0.17
C LEU A 97 -25.15 17.78 -0.23
N LYS A 98 -26.04 18.00 0.74
CA LYS A 98 -27.46 18.24 0.46
C LYS A 98 -27.67 19.49 -0.38
N GLN A 99 -26.97 20.57 -0.05
CA GLN A 99 -27.01 21.80 -0.83
C GLN A 99 -26.49 21.56 -2.25
N MET A 100 -25.33 20.91 -2.38
CA MET A 100 -24.73 20.58 -3.67
C MET A 100 -25.65 19.70 -4.54
N ILE A 101 -26.27 18.67 -3.96
CA ILE A 101 -27.21 17.79 -4.68
C ILE A 101 -28.43 18.59 -5.14
N SER A 102 -28.99 19.45 -4.27
CA SER A 102 -30.13 20.31 -4.62
C SER A 102 -29.80 21.26 -5.78
N GLU A 103 -28.62 21.89 -5.75
CA GLU A 103 -28.13 22.74 -6.83
C GLU A 103 -27.97 21.94 -8.14
N LYS A 104 -27.38 20.75 -8.08
CA LYS A 104 -27.20 19.88 -9.26
C LYS A 104 -28.53 19.40 -9.85
N ILE A 105 -29.53 19.09 -9.01
CA ILE A 105 -30.88 18.72 -9.49
C ILE A 105 -31.55 19.92 -10.18
N LYS A 106 -31.36 21.14 -9.68
CA LYS A 106 -31.90 22.36 -10.30
C LYS A 106 -31.25 22.68 -11.65
N GLU A 107 -29.96 22.36 -11.79
CA GLU A 107 -29.18 22.54 -13.01
C GLU A 107 -29.37 21.41 -14.04
N ASP A 108 -29.94 20.27 -13.64
CA ASP A 108 -30.06 19.09 -14.50
C ASP A 108 -31.07 19.35 -15.65
N PRO A 109 -30.64 19.31 -16.92
CA PRO A 109 -31.56 19.48 -18.05
C PRO A 109 -32.61 18.38 -18.14
N ALA A 110 -32.37 17.19 -17.59
CA ALA A 110 -33.35 16.10 -17.50
C ALA A 110 -34.43 16.37 -16.43
N ALA A 111 -34.14 17.24 -15.45
CA ALA A 111 -35.11 17.74 -14.48
C ALA A 111 -35.97 18.89 -15.04
N GLY A 112 -35.76 19.27 -16.31
CA GLY A 112 -36.54 20.28 -17.00
C GLY A 112 -38.03 20.00 -16.80
N HIS A 113 -38.76 21.00 -16.27
CA HIS A 113 -40.17 21.01 -15.83
C HIS A 113 -40.41 20.82 -14.33
N ILE A 114 -39.42 20.39 -13.52
CA ILE A 114 -39.59 20.38 -12.05
C ILE A 114 -39.82 21.80 -11.51
N SER A 115 -39.17 22.82 -12.08
CA SER A 115 -39.34 24.22 -11.70
C SER A 115 -40.74 24.80 -11.98
N ILE A 116 -41.57 24.11 -12.77
CA ILE A 116 -42.93 24.56 -13.14
C ILE A 116 -43.96 24.06 -12.12
N VAL A 117 -43.61 23.05 -11.31
CA VAL A 117 -44.53 22.46 -10.34
C VAL A 117 -44.57 23.30 -9.05
N PRO A 118 -45.75 23.57 -8.48
CA PRO A 118 -45.82 24.20 -7.15
C PRO A 118 -45.09 23.32 -6.12
N PHE A 119 -44.38 23.96 -5.19
CA PHE A 119 -43.58 23.31 -4.14
C PHE A 119 -42.32 22.55 -4.61
N HIS A 120 -41.83 22.80 -5.82
CA HIS A 120 -40.63 22.13 -6.36
C HIS A 120 -39.40 22.20 -5.44
N ASP A 121 -39.13 23.36 -4.80
CA ASP A 121 -38.02 23.50 -3.86
C ASP A 121 -38.11 22.49 -2.70
N ARG A 122 -39.32 22.26 -2.18
CA ARG A 122 -39.57 21.33 -1.08
C ARG A 122 -39.39 19.87 -1.53
N ILE A 123 -39.79 19.57 -2.76
CA ILE A 123 -39.60 18.25 -3.37
C ILE A 123 -38.11 17.98 -3.56
N ILE A 124 -37.36 18.95 -4.08
CA ILE A 124 -35.90 18.82 -4.30
C ILE A 124 -35.18 18.66 -2.97
N GLU A 125 -35.56 19.43 -1.94
CA GLU A 125 -35.00 19.29 -0.59
C GLU A 125 -35.24 17.88 -0.03
N GLN A 126 -36.49 17.38 -0.07
CA GLN A 126 -36.82 16.04 0.41
C GLN A 126 -36.17 14.93 -0.42
N ALA A 127 -36.08 15.10 -1.74
CA ALA A 127 -35.41 14.15 -2.62
C ALA A 127 -33.91 14.10 -2.33
N SER A 128 -33.26 15.25 -2.15
CA SER A 128 -31.83 15.35 -1.82
C SER A 128 -31.53 14.70 -0.47
N GLU A 129 -32.34 15.01 0.54
CA GLU A 129 -32.31 14.41 1.89
C GLU A 129 -32.45 12.88 1.85
N THR A 130 -33.46 12.40 1.12
CA THR A 130 -33.74 10.96 1.00
C THR A 130 -32.62 10.25 0.25
N THR A 131 -32.15 10.83 -0.85
CA THR A 131 -31.08 10.26 -1.67
C THR A 131 -29.80 10.12 -0.87
N LEU A 132 -29.41 11.17 -0.14
CA LEU A 132 -28.21 11.14 0.70
C LEU A 132 -28.33 10.07 1.78
N ARG A 133 -29.48 9.96 2.43
CA ARG A 133 -29.73 8.90 3.44
C ARG A 133 -29.58 7.50 2.85
N VAL A 134 -30.22 7.25 1.71
CA VAL A 134 -30.15 5.94 1.04
C VAL A 134 -28.70 5.62 0.64
N ILE A 135 -27.95 6.59 0.10
CA ILE A 135 -26.54 6.39 -0.24
C ILE A 135 -25.72 6.02 1.00
N LEU A 136 -25.91 6.71 2.12
CA LEU A 136 -25.22 6.41 3.37
C LEU A 136 -25.57 5.02 3.91
N GLU A 137 -26.84 4.61 3.84
CA GLU A 137 -27.29 3.27 4.20
C GLU A 137 -26.64 2.20 3.30
N VAL A 138 -26.60 2.43 1.99
CA VAL A 138 -25.95 1.53 1.03
C VAL A 138 -24.46 1.43 1.31
N LEU A 139 -23.77 2.53 1.60
CA LEU A 139 -22.35 2.53 1.97
C LEU A 139 -22.10 1.83 3.31
N ALA A 140 -23.06 1.84 4.24
CA ALA A 140 -22.95 1.13 5.52
C ALA A 140 -23.30 -0.37 5.42
N ASP A 141 -23.92 -0.81 4.31
CA ASP A 141 -24.30 -2.21 4.08
C ASP A 141 -23.05 -3.09 3.91
N PRO A 142 -22.94 -4.22 4.65
CA PRO A 142 -21.79 -5.13 4.56
C PRO A 142 -21.52 -5.66 3.14
N ARG A 143 -22.57 -5.82 2.31
CA ARG A 143 -22.42 -6.32 0.93
C ARG A 143 -21.71 -5.31 0.04
N THR A 144 -21.93 -4.01 0.28
CA THR A 144 -21.24 -2.95 -0.44
C THR A 144 -19.78 -2.87 -0.01
N ASP A 145 -19.50 -3.05 1.28
CA ASP A 145 -18.12 -3.11 1.81
C ASP A 145 -17.35 -4.31 1.22
N GLU A 146 -17.99 -5.48 1.14
CA GLU A 146 -17.42 -6.68 0.50
C GLU A 146 -17.13 -6.44 -0.99
N LEU A 147 -18.09 -5.89 -1.74
CA LEU A 147 -17.92 -5.59 -3.16
C LEU A 147 -16.75 -4.62 -3.42
N VAL A 148 -16.63 -3.57 -2.61
CA VAL A 148 -15.51 -2.63 -2.72
C VAL A 148 -14.19 -3.28 -2.30
N SER A 149 -14.21 -4.12 -1.25
CA SER A 149 -13.04 -4.88 -0.81
C SER A 149 -12.52 -5.80 -1.91
N ASP A 150 -13.40 -6.47 -2.65
CA ASP A 150 -13.02 -7.34 -3.77
C ASP A 150 -12.37 -6.55 -4.91
N VAL A 151 -12.95 -5.42 -5.31
CA VAL A 151 -12.35 -4.54 -6.33
C VAL A 151 -10.98 -4.04 -5.88
N LEU A 152 -10.81 -3.69 -4.59
CA LEU A 152 -9.52 -3.27 -4.05
C LEU A 152 -8.51 -4.42 -4.03
N ARG A 153 -8.92 -5.64 -3.69
CA ARG A 153 -8.06 -6.84 -3.73
C ARG A 153 -7.52 -7.07 -5.13
N ASP A 154 -8.39 -7.05 -6.14
CA ASP A 154 -7.99 -7.23 -7.54
C ASP A 154 -7.02 -6.13 -8.00
N ASN A 155 -7.27 -4.88 -7.61
CA ASN A 155 -6.38 -3.75 -7.94
C ASN A 155 -5.02 -3.85 -7.24
N ILE A 156 -4.98 -4.28 -5.98
CA ILE A 156 -3.73 -4.48 -5.23
C ILE A 156 -2.90 -5.59 -5.87
N ASP A 157 -3.53 -6.70 -6.25
CA ASP A 157 -2.86 -7.79 -6.94
C ASP A 157 -2.32 -7.35 -8.31
N GLN A 158 -3.05 -6.51 -9.04
CA GLN A 158 -2.56 -5.88 -10.27
C GLN A 158 -1.35 -4.97 -10.02
N ILE A 159 -1.37 -4.12 -8.98
CA ILE A 159 -0.24 -3.27 -8.61
C ILE A 159 0.98 -4.13 -8.25
N ARG A 160 0.78 -5.21 -7.50
CA ARG A 160 1.84 -6.15 -7.12
C ARG A 160 2.52 -6.77 -8.34
N ILE A 161 1.72 -7.23 -9.31
CA ILE A 161 2.23 -7.79 -10.57
C ILE A 161 2.97 -6.70 -11.35
N ALA A 162 2.35 -5.52 -11.51
CA ALA A 162 2.94 -4.41 -12.24
C ALA A 162 4.26 -3.93 -11.63
N VAL A 163 4.46 -3.98 -10.30
CA VAL A 163 5.72 -3.61 -9.65
C VAL A 163 6.78 -4.71 -9.76
N ARG A 164 6.37 -5.99 -9.79
CA ARG A 164 7.29 -7.09 -10.10
C ARG A 164 7.77 -7.02 -11.55
N ASP A 165 6.88 -6.62 -12.46
CA ASP A 165 7.12 -6.61 -13.90
C ASP A 165 7.73 -5.29 -14.40
N ARG A 166 7.47 -4.15 -13.73
CA ARG A 166 8.15 -2.87 -13.99
C ARG A 166 9.58 -2.95 -13.48
N GLU A 167 10.45 -3.41 -14.36
CA GLU A 167 11.84 -3.00 -14.40
C GLU A 167 11.95 -1.46 -14.26
N ILE A 168 12.62 -1.02 -13.20
CA ILE A 168 13.29 0.29 -13.11
C ILE A 168 14.78 -0.01 -12.99
#